data_AF-A0A9P7BLW3-F1
#
_entry.id   AF-A0A9P7BLW3-F1
#
_cell.length_a   1.000
_cell.length_b   1.000
_cell.length_c   1.000
_cell.angle_alpha   90.00
_cell.angle_beta   90.00
_cell.angle_gamma   90.00
#
_symmetry.space_group_name_H-M   'P 1'
#
loop_
_entity.id
_entity.type
_entity.pdbx_description
1 polymer ?
#
loop_
_entity_poly.entity_id
_entity_poly.type
_entity_poly.pdbx_seq_one_letter_code
_entity_poly.pdbx_strand_id
1 'polypeptide(L)'
;MDIMDTFPDMQGYHIVMDNAPIHVPAMIDPLIEKRSYIPVYLPPYSPELNPIEDFWAIVKSKVKRYALKDTETLTSRIIDYCEEVPLQHLQNCVQHFVNLFAVSALDNIQASTNPKFSPEGCIRTNNRGEGEGLG
;
A
#
# COMPACT_ATOMS: atom_id res chain seq x y z
N MET A 1 -13.12 -8.48 1.56
CA MET A 1 -11.97 -8.99 2.32
C MET A 1 -12.01 -10.51 2.49
N ASP A 2 -13.15 -11.16 2.23
CA ASP A 2 -13.38 -12.59 2.52
C ASP A 2 -12.40 -13.56 1.85
N ILE A 3 -11.79 -13.16 0.73
CA ILE A 3 -10.70 -13.91 0.08
C ILE A 3 -9.49 -14.04 1.02
N MET A 4 -9.17 -13.03 1.82
CA MET A 4 -8.04 -13.05 2.75
C MET A 4 -8.23 -14.11 3.84
N ASP A 5 -9.47 -14.36 4.25
CA ASP A 5 -9.81 -15.36 5.26
C ASP A 5 -9.53 -16.79 4.77
N THR A 6 -9.30 -16.98 3.46
CA THR A 6 -8.89 -18.28 2.88
C THR A 6 -7.39 -18.59 3.02
N PHE A 7 -6.59 -17.63 3.50
CA PHE A 7 -5.14 -17.75 3.65
C PHE A 7 -4.71 -17.54 5.12
N PRO A 8 -4.98 -18.49 6.03
CA PRO A 8 -4.71 -18.33 7.45
C PRO A 8 -3.20 -18.16 7.75
N ASP A 9 -2.33 -18.71 6.91
CA ASP A 9 -0.87 -18.60 7.05
C ASP A 9 -0.34 -17.19 6.77
N MET A 10 -1.18 -16.30 6.22
CA MET A 10 -0.82 -14.90 5.95
C MET A 10 -1.14 -13.97 7.13
N GLN A 11 -1.58 -14.49 8.27
CA GLN A 11 -1.71 -13.68 9.49
C GLN A 11 -0.36 -13.04 9.85
N GLY A 12 -0.41 -11.78 10.28
CA GLY A 12 0.78 -10.96 10.57
C GLY A 12 1.39 -10.29 9.34
N TYR A 13 0.87 -10.52 8.14
CA TYR A 13 1.35 -9.83 6.93
C TYR A 13 0.88 -8.38 6.91
N HIS A 14 1.62 -7.55 6.16
CA HIS A 14 1.32 -6.14 6.00
C HIS A 14 0.42 -5.91 4.79
N ILE A 15 -0.59 -5.06 4.95
CA ILE A 15 -1.41 -4.56 3.84
C ILE A 15 -0.94 -3.14 3.53
N VAL A 16 -0.31 -2.98 2.37
CA VAL A 16 0.16 -1.68 1.90
C VAL A 16 -1.00 -0.93 1.24
N MET A 17 -1.30 0.26 1.74
CA MET A 17 -2.38 1.14 1.30
C MET A 17 -1.77 2.43 0.75
N ASP A 18 -2.24 2.87 -0.43
CA ASP A 18 -1.93 4.21 -0.92
C ASP A 18 -2.75 5.27 -0.17
N ASN A 19 -2.47 6.54 -0.42
CA ASN A 19 -3.16 7.66 0.22
C ASN A 19 -4.42 8.13 -0.53
N ALA A 20 -5.14 7.23 -1.22
CA ALA A 20 -6.39 7.58 -1.87
C ALA A 20 -7.42 8.11 -0.85
N PRO A 21 -8.27 9.11 -1.19
CA PRO A 21 -9.23 9.68 -0.25
C PRO A 21 -10.24 8.68 0.33
N ILE A 22 -10.44 7.56 -0.34
CA ILE A 22 -11.29 6.46 0.12
C ILE A 22 -10.62 5.61 1.21
N HIS A 23 -9.29 5.69 1.36
CA HIS A 23 -8.51 4.95 2.34
C HIS A 23 -8.50 5.65 3.70
N VAL A 24 -9.68 5.78 4.31
CA VAL A 24 -9.85 6.44 5.61
C VAL A 24 -9.37 5.49 6.74
N PRO A 25 -8.25 5.77 7.43
CA PRO A 25 -7.65 4.81 8.38
C PRO A 25 -8.60 4.43 9.52
N ALA A 26 -9.34 5.40 10.06
CA ALA A 26 -10.32 5.17 11.11
C ALA A 26 -11.43 4.16 10.73
N MET A 27 -11.70 3.97 9.44
CA MET A 27 -12.68 3.00 8.94
C MET A 27 -12.04 1.67 8.54
N ILE A 28 -10.80 1.70 8.07
CA ILE A 28 -10.14 0.55 7.42
C ILE A 28 -9.27 -0.23 8.40
N ASP A 29 -8.50 0.44 9.26
CA ASP A 29 -7.59 -0.20 10.22
C ASP A 29 -8.32 -1.24 11.08
N PRO A 30 -9.52 -0.97 11.66
CA PRO A 30 -10.23 -1.97 12.45
C PRO A 30 -10.64 -3.21 11.64
N LEU A 31 -10.89 -3.07 10.34
CA LEU A 31 -11.27 -4.18 9.46
C LEU A 31 -10.09 -5.07 9.10
N ILE A 32 -8.89 -4.48 9.01
CA ILE A 32 -7.62 -5.14 8.72
C ILE A 32 -7.11 -5.84 9.99
N GLU A 33 -7.03 -5.12 11.11
CA GLU A 33 -6.52 -5.62 12.39
C GLU A 33 -7.38 -6.75 12.96
N LYS A 34 -8.71 -6.70 12.77
CA LYS A 34 -9.61 -7.81 13.17
C LYS A 34 -9.24 -9.15 12.54
N ARG A 35 -8.56 -9.13 11.39
CA ARG A 35 -8.08 -10.31 10.67
C ARG A 35 -6.60 -10.60 10.91
N SER A 36 -5.99 -9.94 11.90
CA SER A 36 -4.57 -10.09 12.26
C SER A 36 -3.60 -9.65 11.16
N TYR A 37 -3.99 -8.70 10.31
CA TYR A 37 -3.09 -8.04 9.36
C TYR A 37 -2.64 -6.69 9.90
N ILE A 38 -1.55 -6.15 9.35
CA ILE A 38 -0.96 -4.88 9.78
C ILE A 38 -1.13 -3.84 8.66
N PRO A 39 -1.92 -2.76 8.83
CA PRO A 39 -2.03 -1.72 7.81
C PRO A 39 -0.73 -0.90 7.72
N VAL A 40 -0.27 -0.62 6.50
CA VAL A 40 0.88 0.24 6.21
C VAL A 40 0.47 1.25 5.16
N TYR A 41 0.67 2.53 5.46
CA TYR A 41 0.32 3.62 4.54
C TYR A 41 1.57 4.15 3.85
N LEU A 42 1.49 4.29 2.52
CA LEU A 42 2.56 4.90 1.75
C LEU A 42 2.63 6.43 2.01
N PRO A 43 3.83 7.02 1.90
CA PRO A 43 3.98 8.47 1.91
C PRO A 43 3.06 9.16 0.89
N PRO A 44 2.54 10.36 1.20
CA PRO A 44 1.73 11.12 0.24
C PRO A 44 2.49 11.38 -1.07
N TYR A 45 1.77 11.26 -2.19
CA TYR A 45 2.29 11.54 -3.54
C TYR A 45 3.48 10.67 -3.98
N SER A 46 3.59 9.46 -3.44
CA SER A 46 4.60 8.47 -3.86
C SER A 46 3.99 7.30 -4.67
N PRO A 47 3.44 7.54 -5.87
CA PRO A 47 2.91 6.48 -6.71
C PRO A 47 3.97 5.44 -7.10
N GLU A 48 5.24 5.84 -7.17
CA GLU A 48 6.39 4.95 -7.40
C GLU A 48 6.53 3.88 -6.30
N LEU A 49 6.03 4.15 -5.09
CA LEU A 49 6.06 3.20 -3.98
C LEU A 49 4.84 2.27 -3.97
N ASN A 50 3.91 2.39 -4.92
CA ASN A 50 2.74 1.51 -4.98
C ASN A 50 2.99 0.32 -5.94
N PRO A 51 3.26 -0.90 -5.42
CA PRO A 51 3.63 -2.05 -6.25
C PRO A 51 2.55 -2.47 -7.25
N ILE A 52 1.29 -2.08 -7.02
CA ILE A 52 0.20 -2.38 -7.96
C ILE A 52 0.34 -1.60 -9.27
N GLU A 53 1.02 -0.45 -9.27
CA GLU A 53 1.21 0.38 -10.47
C GLU A 53 2.10 -0.33 -11.50
N ASP A 54 3.16 -1.00 -11.04
CA ASP A 54 4.03 -1.81 -11.91
C ASP A 54 3.27 -2.98 -12.53
N PHE A 55 2.46 -3.67 -11.73
CA PHE A 55 1.60 -4.74 -12.22
C PHE A 55 0.65 -4.22 -13.31
N TRP A 56 -0.02 -3.09 -13.05
CA TRP A 56 -0.91 -2.47 -14.02
C TRP A 56 -0.18 -1.95 -15.24
N ALA A 57 1.07 -1.50 -15.14
CA ALA A 57 1.87 -1.11 -16.29
C ALA A 57 2.08 -2.30 -17.24
N ILE A 58 2.38 -3.49 -16.70
CA ILE A 58 2.51 -4.73 -17.48
C ILE A 58 1.18 -5.07 -18.17
N VAL A 59 0.07 -5.12 -17.42
CA VAL A 59 -1.25 -5.47 -17.98
C VAL A 59 -1.68 -4.45 -19.04
N LYS A 60 -1.59 -3.14 -18.76
CA LYS A 60 -1.93 -2.07 -19.71
C LYS A 60 -1.10 -2.16 -20.99
N SER A 61 0.19 -2.52 -20.88
CA SER A 61 1.05 -2.68 -22.05
C SER A 61 0.58 -3.82 -22.97
N LYS A 62 0.07 -4.92 -22.40
CA LYS A 62 -0.52 -6.03 -23.17
C LYS A 62 -1.87 -5.65 -23.77
N VAL A 63 -2.76 -5.03 -22.99
CA VAL A 63 -4.09 -4.58 -23.45
C VAL A 63 -3.98 -3.65 -24.66
N LYS A 64 -3.02 -2.71 -24.64
CA LYS A 64 -2.84 -1.72 -25.70
C LYS A 64 -2.20 -2.24 -26.99
N ARG A 65 -1.55 -3.42 -26.97
CA ARG A 65 -0.82 -3.95 -28.13
C ARG A 65 -1.73 -4.34 -29.29
N TYR A 66 -2.97 -4.74 -29.02
CA TYR A 66 -3.87 -5.27 -30.03
C TYR A 66 -5.27 -4.68 -29.89
N ALA A 67 -5.94 -4.43 -31.02
CA ALA A 67 -7.33 -3.98 -31.04
C ALA A 67 -8.27 -5.04 -30.41
N LEU A 68 -9.42 -4.59 -29.90
CA LEU A 68 -10.47 -5.50 -29.41
C LEU A 68 -11.01 -6.33 -30.56
N LYS A 69 -11.26 -7.62 -30.31
CA LYS A 69 -12.00 -8.48 -31.25
C LYS A 69 -13.49 -8.23 -31.04
N ASP A 70 -14.30 -8.39 -32.08
CA ASP A 70 -15.75 -8.16 -32.00
C ASP A 70 -16.45 -9.07 -30.97
N THR A 71 -15.84 -10.22 -30.66
CA THR A 71 -16.35 -11.19 -29.68
C THR A 71 -15.86 -10.95 -28.25
N GLU A 72 -14.99 -9.95 -28.03
CA GLU A 72 -14.28 -9.75 -26.78
C GLU A 72 -14.61 -8.39 -26.15
N THR A 73 -14.74 -8.38 -24.83
CA THR A 73 -14.92 -7.14 -24.07
C THR A 73 -13.58 -6.66 -23.49
N LEU A 74 -13.48 -5.38 -23.15
CA LEU A 74 -12.29 -4.88 -22.44
C LEU A 74 -12.08 -5.63 -21.12
N THR A 75 -13.15 -5.97 -20.40
CA THR A 75 -13.09 -6.67 -19.12
C THR A 75 -12.53 -8.08 -19.28
N SER A 76 -13.04 -8.87 -20.24
CA SER A 76 -12.52 -10.23 -20.50
C SER A 76 -11.04 -10.19 -20.87
N ARG A 77 -10.62 -9.21 -21.69
CA ARG A 77 -9.22 -9.02 -22.04
C ARG A 77 -8.32 -8.75 -20.83
N ILE A 78 -8.79 -7.89 -19.93
CA ILE A 78 -8.03 -7.53 -18.73
C ILE A 78 -7.88 -8.77 -17.84
N ILE A 79 -8.95 -9.56 -17.68
CA ILE A 79 -8.91 -10.82 -16.91
C ILE A 79 -7.89 -11.77 -17.53
N ASP A 80 -7.99 -12.07 -18.83
CA ASP A 80 -7.08 -12.97 -19.53
C ASP A 80 -5.62 -12.54 -19.35
N TYR A 81 -5.32 -11.25 -19.54
CA TYR A 81 -3.96 -10.74 -19.40
C TYR A 81 -3.45 -10.67 -17.96
N CYS A 82 -4.33 -10.51 -16.97
CA CYS A 82 -3.97 -10.64 -15.57
C CYS A 82 -3.56 -12.08 -15.22
N GLU A 83 -4.30 -13.08 -15.72
CA GLU A 83 -4.00 -14.51 -15.50
C GLU A 83 -2.72 -14.96 -16.24
N GLU A 84 -2.41 -14.34 -17.38
CA GLU A 84 -1.19 -14.60 -18.14
C GLU A 84 0.06 -13.85 -17.63
N VAL A 85 -0.01 -13.09 -16.53
CA VAL A 85 1.19 -12.45 -15.99
C VAL A 85 2.12 -13.52 -15.42
N PRO A 86 3.34 -13.72 -15.96
CA PRO A 86 4.23 -14.75 -15.45
C PRO A 86 4.67 -14.44 -14.03
N LEU A 87 4.84 -15.47 -13.20
CA LEU A 87 5.27 -15.33 -11.80
C LEU A 87 6.57 -14.50 -11.65
N GLN A 88 7.49 -14.62 -12.61
CA GLN A 88 8.72 -13.82 -12.62
C GLN A 88 8.45 -12.31 -12.64
N HIS A 89 7.41 -11.86 -13.34
CA HIS A 89 7.06 -10.45 -13.38
C HIS A 89 6.52 -9.99 -12.02
N LEU A 90 5.70 -10.81 -11.36
CA LEU A 90 5.22 -10.52 -10.00
C LEU A 90 6.39 -10.42 -9.01
N GLN A 91 7.35 -11.34 -9.09
CA GLN A 91 8.56 -11.31 -8.29
C GLN A 91 9.36 -10.02 -8.56
N ASN A 92 9.47 -9.61 -9.82
CA ASN A 92 10.16 -8.37 -10.18
C ASN A 92 9.45 -7.12 -9.61
N CYS A 93 8.11 -7.07 -9.65
CA CYS A 93 7.33 -5.98 -9.03
C CYS A 93 7.57 -5.91 -7.52
N VAL A 94 7.51 -7.05 -6.83
CA VAL A 94 7.78 -7.11 -5.38
C VAL A 94 9.22 -6.69 -5.08
N GLN A 95 10.19 -7.18 -5.85
CA GLN A 95 11.59 -6.82 -5.65
C GLN A 95 11.85 -5.33 -5.91
N HIS A 96 11.21 -4.74 -6.93
CA HIS A 96 11.29 -3.31 -7.19
C HIS A 96 10.79 -2.49 -6.01
N PHE A 97 9.61 -2.85 -5.47
CA PHE A 97 9.05 -2.23 -4.29
C PHE A 97 9.98 -2.32 -3.07
N VAL A 98 10.54 -3.50 -2.79
CA VAL A 98 11.49 -3.68 -1.67
C VAL A 98 12.72 -2.78 -1.85
N ASN A 99 13.25 -2.69 -3.07
CA ASN A 99 14.41 -1.85 -3.37
C ASN A 99 14.09 -0.37 -3.17
N LEU A 100 12.94 0.10 -3.67
CA LEU A 100 12.50 1.48 -3.48
C LEU A 100 12.27 1.80 -2.01
N PHE A 101 11.60 0.91 -1.28
CA PHE A 101 11.34 1.10 0.15
C PHE A 101 12.64 1.19 0.96
N ALA A 102 13.64 0.35 0.64
CA ALA A 102 14.95 0.40 1.28
C ALA A 102 15.70 1.72 0.99
N VAL A 103 15.65 2.21 -0.25
CA VAL A 103 16.26 3.49 -0.63
C VAL A 103 15.57 4.66 0.06
N SER A 104 14.23 4.71 0.03
CA SER A 104 13.45 5.77 0.70
C SER A 104 13.62 5.74 2.22
N ALA A 105 13.76 4.56 2.84
CA ALA A 105 14.07 4.44 4.26
C ALA A 105 15.45 5.01 4.60
N LEU A 106 16.46 4.79 3.74
CA LEU A 106 17.80 5.36 3.91
C LEU A 106 17.81 6.89 3.74
N ASP A 107 17.06 7.43 2.77
CA ASP A 107 16.91 8.87 2.58
C ASP A 107 16.24 9.53 3.80
N ASN A 108 15.26 8.86 4.41
CA ASN A 108 14.60 9.32 5.64
C ASN A 108 15.54 9.28 6.87
N ILE A 109 16.47 8.31 6.94
CA ILE A 109 17.49 8.26 8.00
C ILE A 109 18.50 9.43 7.83
N GLN A 110 18.89 9.76 6.61
CA GLN A 110 19.76 10.92 6.35
C GLN A 110 19.04 12.25 6.65
N ALA A 111 17.75 12.36 6.30
CA ALA A 111 16.93 13.52 6.64
C ALA A 111 16.71 13.69 8.16
N SER A 112 16.66 12.60 8.93
CA SER A 112 16.58 12.59 10.39
C SER A 112 17.87 13.07 11.09
N THR A 113 19.01 13.13 10.40
CA THR A 113 20.24 13.73 10.95
C THR A 113 20.30 15.26 10.78
N ASN A 114 19.26 15.87 10.19
CA ASN A 114 19.10 17.31 10.09
C ASN A 114 18.47 17.85 11.41
N PRO A 115 19.13 18.76 12.17
CA PRO A 115 18.76 19.12 13.54
C PRO A 115 17.44 19.89 13.71
N LYS A 116 16.56 19.92 12.70
CA LYS A 116 15.22 20.54 12.77
C LYS A 116 14.07 19.57 13.01
N PHE A 117 14.31 18.26 12.99
CA PHE A 117 13.32 17.27 13.41
C PHE A 117 13.89 16.45 14.57
N SER A 118 13.51 16.81 15.79
CA SER A 118 13.85 16.05 16.98
C SER A 118 12.94 14.82 17.07
N PRO A 119 13.44 13.60 17.39
CA PRO A 119 12.65 12.37 17.36
C PRO A 119 11.76 12.16 18.60
N GLU A 120 11.75 13.10 19.54
CA GLU A 120 11.01 12.94 20.79
C GLU A 120 9.59 13.50 20.67
N GLY A 121 8.66 12.64 20.25
CA GLY A 121 7.27 13.06 20.15
C GLY A 121 6.24 12.02 19.74
N CYS A 122 6.50 10.72 19.86
CA CYS A 122 5.46 9.70 19.69
C CYS A 122 5.15 9.02 21.03
N ILE A 123 4.59 9.79 21.97
CA ILE A 123 3.72 9.25 23.01
C ILE A 123 2.49 10.15 23.07
N ARG A 124 1.41 9.73 22.40
CA ARG A 124 0.07 10.26 22.71
C ARG A 124 -0.54 9.40 23.81
N THR A 125 -0.26 9.73 25.07
CA THR A 125 -1.16 9.34 26.17
C THR A 125 -2.33 10.30 26.18
N ASN A 126 -3.49 9.77 25.83
CA ASN A 126 -4.78 10.44 25.93
C ASN A 126 -5.17 10.46 27.41
N ASN A 127 -5.24 11.63 28.04
CA ASN A 127 -5.94 11.81 29.32
C ASN A 127 -6.87 13.01 29.23
N ARG A 128 -8.10 12.75 29.66
CA ARG A 128 -9.30 13.57 29.63
C ARG A 128 -9.61 13.97 31.09
N GLY A 129 -10.01 15.23 31.34
CA GLY A 129 -10.39 15.80 32.65
C GLY A 129 -9.20 16.49 33.34
N GLU A 130 -9.30 17.60 34.07
CA GLU A 130 -10.38 18.38 34.71
C GLU A 130 -9.83 19.85 34.79
N GLY A 131 -10.63 20.92 34.67
CA GLY A 131 -11.16 21.65 35.82
C GLY A 131 -10.21 22.75 36.37
N GLU A 132 -10.74 23.98 36.50
CA GLU A 132 -10.24 25.09 37.35
C GLU A 132 -8.97 25.84 36.86
N GLY A 133 -8.77 27.15 36.94
CA GLY A 133 -9.47 28.29 37.54
C GLY A 133 -8.44 29.43 37.71
N LEU A 134 -8.87 30.66 37.40
CA LEU A 134 -8.39 31.97 37.91
C LEU A 134 -6.91 32.40 37.78
N GLY A 135 -6.75 33.66 37.33
CA GLY A 135 -5.50 34.44 37.40
C GLY A 135 -5.53 35.62 36.45
#